data_AF-A0A4Y2HFA0-F1
#
_entry.id   AF-A0A4Y2HFA0-F1
#
_cell.length_a   1.000
_cell.length_b   1.000
_cell.length_c   1.000
_cell.angle_alpha   90.00
_cell.angle_beta   90.00
_cell.angle_gamma   90.00
#
_symmetry.space_group_name_H-M   'P 1'
#
loop_
_entity.id
_entity.type
_entity.pdbx_description
1 polymer ?
#
loop_
_entity_poly.entity_id
_entity_poly.type
_entity_poly.pdbx_seq_one_letter_code
_entity_poly.pdbx_strand_id
1 'polypeptide(L)'
;MEVPGVVVKRFKRTRKLLLNWTTRNMREFFHLKSCSKSQRFGHVAKHCKDVRSTCGSCADRQETRRCRSSQIVCVNCSHCNFYFGKKFQTRQKASEYSCSCYRLEEAAYLRTRDD
;
A
#
# COMPACT_ATOMS: atom_id res chain seq x y z
N MET A 1 2.21 -21.30 11.36
CA MET A 1 2.30 -22.48 10.47
C MET A 1 2.64 -21.97 9.09
N GLU A 2 3.90 -22.12 8.68
CA GLU A 2 4.35 -21.69 7.35
C GLU A 2 4.00 -22.78 6.32
N VAL A 3 3.37 -22.39 5.22
CA VAL A 3 2.94 -23.33 4.18
C VAL A 3 4.17 -23.70 3.32
N PRO A 4 4.43 -24.99 3.05
CA PRO A 4 5.55 -25.40 2.22
C PRO A 4 5.51 -24.74 0.83
N GLY A 5 6.65 -24.26 0.34
CA GLY A 5 6.73 -23.47 -0.90
C GLY A 5 6.16 -24.16 -2.16
N VAL A 6 6.16 -25.50 -2.19
CA VAL A 6 5.56 -26.30 -3.28
C VAL A 6 4.04 -26.11 -3.35
N VAL A 7 3.40 -26.04 -2.19
CA VAL A 7 1.94 -25.86 -2.06
C VAL A 7 1.55 -24.44 -2.49
N VAL A 8 2.36 -23.44 -2.12
CA VAL A 8 2.18 -22.04 -2.55
C VAL A 8 2.29 -21.92 -4.08
N LYS A 9 3.27 -22.57 -4.73
CA LYS A 9 3.40 -22.56 -6.20
C LYS A 9 2.18 -23.14 -6.90
N ARG A 10 1.57 -24.21 -6.35
CA ARG A 10 0.35 -24.80 -6.89
C ARG A 10 -0.83 -23.85 -6.79
N PHE A 11 -1.00 -23.18 -5.65
CA PHE A 11 -2.05 -22.18 -5.45
C PHE A 11 -1.89 -20.94 -6.36
N LYS A 12 -0.66 -20.46 -6.59
CA LYS A 12 -0.39 -19.35 -7.53
C LYS A 12 -0.86 -19.65 -8.95
N ARG A 13 -0.69 -20.89 -9.43
CA ARG A 13 -1.11 -21.29 -10.79
C ARG A 13 -2.62 -21.37 -10.93
N THR A 14 -3.31 -21.94 -9.94
CA THR A 14 -4.75 -22.17 -10.03
C THR A 14 -5.56 -20.86 -9.93
N ARG A 15 -5.07 -19.85 -9.19
CA ARG A 15 -5.70 -18.52 -8.92
C ARG A 15 -7.14 -18.55 -8.37
N LYS A 16 -7.75 -19.72 -8.32
CA LYS A 16 -9.12 -20.00 -7.91
C LYS A 16 -9.08 -21.23 -7.01
N LEU A 17 -9.70 -21.12 -5.85
CA LEU A 17 -9.87 -22.21 -4.90
C LEU A 17 -11.34 -22.61 -4.93
N LEU A 18 -11.61 -23.88 -5.22
CA LEU A 18 -12.94 -24.44 -5.05
C LEU A 18 -13.09 -24.83 -3.58
N LEU A 19 -13.97 -24.12 -2.88
CA LEU A 19 -14.35 -24.42 -1.50
C LEU A 19 -15.83 -24.79 -1.49
N ASN A 20 -16.12 -26.07 -1.27
CA ASN A 20 -17.45 -26.66 -1.44
C ASN A 20 -18.00 -26.36 -2.85
N TRP A 21 -19.16 -25.71 -2.93
CA TRP A 21 -19.82 -25.31 -4.18
C TRP A 21 -19.46 -23.89 -4.63
N THR A 22 -18.48 -23.23 -3.99
CA THR A 22 -18.10 -21.84 -4.31
C THR A 22 -16.67 -21.75 -4.81
N THR A 23 -16.49 -21.04 -5.93
CA THR A 23 -15.16 -20.71 -6.44
C THR A 23 -14.73 -19.37 -5.86
N ARG A 24 -13.59 -19.32 -5.17
CA ARG A 24 -13.01 -18.10 -4.60
C ARG A 24 -11.74 -17.73 -5.33
N ASN A 25 -11.61 -16.46 -5.72
CA ASN A 25 -10.36 -15.98 -6.30
C ASN A 25 -9.30 -15.85 -5.20
N MET A 26 -8.16 -16.50 -5.38
CA MET A 26 -7.00 -16.31 -4.52
C MET A 26 -6.19 -15.12 -5.01
N ARG A 27 -5.95 -14.16 -4.12
CA ARG A 27 -4.99 -13.08 -4.31
C ARG A 27 -3.98 -13.18 -3.19
N GLU A 28 -2.71 -12.96 -3.51
CA GLU A 28 -1.70 -12.80 -2.47
C GLU A 28 -1.99 -11.54 -1.67
N PHE A 29 -1.79 -11.64 -0.37
CA PHE A 29 -2.02 -10.52 0.52
C PHE A 29 -0.72 -9.73 0.68
N PHE A 30 -0.64 -8.59 -0.02
CA PHE A 30 0.49 -7.69 0.11
C PHE A 30 0.21 -6.65 1.20
N HIS A 31 0.79 -6.87 2.38
CA HIS A 31 0.76 -5.89 3.47
C HIS A 31 1.80 -4.80 3.26
N LEU A 32 1.37 -3.70 2.66
CA LEU A 32 2.21 -2.52 2.57
C LEU A 32 2.31 -1.83 3.93
N LYS A 33 3.52 -1.82 4.51
CA LYS A 33 3.79 -1.11 5.76
C LYS A 33 3.69 0.40 5.52
N SER A 34 2.80 1.06 6.26
CA SER A 34 2.69 2.51 6.28
C SER A 34 2.99 3.06 7.67
N CYS A 35 3.60 4.23 7.72
CA CYS A 35 3.92 4.91 8.96
C CYS A 35 2.65 5.54 9.55
N SER A 36 2.26 5.21 10.79
CA SER A 36 1.05 5.80 11.40
C SER A 36 1.18 7.31 11.65
N LYS A 37 2.39 7.87 11.68
CA LYS A 37 2.65 9.30 11.85
C LYS A 37 2.62 10.08 10.53
N SER A 38 3.36 9.62 9.52
CA SER A 38 3.53 10.32 8.24
C SER A 38 2.65 9.78 7.12
N GLN A 39 2.03 8.62 7.32
CA GLN A 39 1.21 7.88 6.35
C GLN A 39 1.99 7.45 5.09
N ARG A 40 3.31 7.67 5.08
CA ARG A 40 4.21 7.27 4.00
C ARG A 40 4.57 5.78 4.07
N PHE A 41 4.86 5.20 2.92
CA PHE A 41 5.34 3.82 2.80
C PHE A 41 6.82 3.70 3.21
N GLY A 42 7.29 2.45 3.34
CA GLY A 42 8.70 2.12 3.53
C GLY A 42 9.22 2.22 4.97
N HIS A 43 8.44 2.76 5.92
CA HIS A 43 8.83 2.79 7.34
C HIS A 43 7.64 2.76 8.28
N VAL A 44 7.91 2.47 9.56
CA VAL A 44 6.93 2.51 10.66
C VAL A 44 7.18 3.74 11.55
N ALA A 45 6.22 4.09 12.40
CA ALA A 45 6.28 5.29 13.24
C ALA A 45 7.53 5.35 14.15
N LYS A 46 8.01 4.21 14.65
CA LYS A 46 9.25 4.10 15.45
C LYS A 46 10.47 4.70 14.74
N HIS A 47 10.52 4.63 13.41
CA HIS A 47 11.63 5.12 12.59
C HIS A 47 11.27 6.39 11.80
N CYS A 48 10.16 7.06 12.16
CA CYS A 48 9.71 8.25 11.48
C CYS A 48 10.46 9.49 11.97
N LYS A 49 11.06 10.25 11.04
CA LYS A 49 11.77 11.50 11.32
C LYS A 49 10.86 12.73 11.30
N ASP A 50 9.62 12.60 10.85
CA ASP A 50 8.69 13.74 10.80
C ASP A 50 8.33 14.17 12.22
N VAL A 51 8.36 15.48 12.48
CA VAL A 51 7.95 16.03 13.77
C VAL A 51 6.42 16.05 13.89
N ARG A 52 5.73 16.50 12.83
CA ARG A 52 4.26 16.61 12.78
C ARG A 52 3.63 15.40 12.09
N SER A 53 2.41 15.07 12.49
CA SER A 53 1.60 14.06 11.81
C SER A 53 1.13 14.57 10.45
N THR A 54 0.96 13.65 9.52
CA THR A 54 0.36 13.89 8.21
C THR A 54 -0.94 13.13 8.11
N CYS A 55 -1.97 13.77 7.55
CA CYS A 55 -3.28 13.20 7.39
C CYS A 55 -3.27 12.14 6.30
N GLY A 56 -3.78 10.95 6.60
CA GLY A 56 -3.90 9.86 5.61
C GLY A 56 -4.98 10.09 4.55
N SER A 57 -5.86 11.09 4.77
CA SER A 57 -6.94 11.43 3.85
C SER A 57 -6.58 12.58 2.94
N CYS A 58 -6.17 13.74 3.48
CA CYS A 58 -5.92 14.95 2.68
C CYS A 58 -4.44 15.33 2.51
N ALA A 59 -3.52 14.54 3.07
CA ALA A 59 -2.07 14.81 3.07
C ALA A 59 -1.63 16.11 3.78
N ASP A 60 -2.52 16.81 4.49
CA ASP A 60 -2.18 17.98 5.31
C ASP A 60 -1.48 17.61 6.62
N ARG A 61 -0.81 18.59 7.22
CA ARG A 61 -0.12 18.45 8.52
C ARG A 61 -1.09 18.46 9.70
N GLN A 62 -1.78 17.34 9.89
CA GLN A 62 -2.70 17.09 11.01
C GLN A 62 -2.87 15.60 11.27
N GLU A 63 -3.40 15.25 12.44
CA GLU A 63 -3.85 13.89 12.70
C GLU A 63 -5.06 13.55 11.82
N THR A 64 -5.07 12.35 11.22
CA THR A 64 -6.18 11.91 10.35
C THR A 64 -7.54 12.01 11.02
N ARG A 65 -7.64 11.70 12.33
CA ARG A 65 -8.89 11.80 13.11
C ARG A 65 -9.48 13.20 13.22
N ARG A 66 -8.67 14.25 12.96
CA ARG A 66 -9.10 15.66 13.00
C ARG A 66 -9.39 16.23 11.60
N CYS A 67 -9.27 15.40 10.56
CA CYS A 67 -9.45 15.84 9.19
C CYS A 67 -10.90 16.24 8.91
N ARG A 68 -11.07 17.44 8.32
CA ARG A 68 -12.37 17.95 7.84
C ARG A 68 -12.41 18.19 6.33
N SER A 69 -11.32 17.86 5.63
CA SER A 69 -11.25 18.03 4.18
C SER A 69 -12.17 17.04 3.48
N SER A 70 -12.91 17.53 2.48
CA SER A 70 -13.69 16.69 1.55
C SER A 70 -12.82 16.05 0.47
N GLN A 71 -11.58 16.53 0.31
CA GLN A 71 -10.66 16.05 -0.71
C GLN A 71 -9.80 14.90 -0.18
N ILE A 72 -9.66 13.86 -1.00
CA ILE A 72 -8.73 12.77 -0.77
C ILE A 72 -7.46 13.05 -1.58
N VAL A 73 -6.31 13.00 -0.93
CA VAL A 73 -5.00 13.18 -1.52
C VAL A 73 -4.04 12.12 -0.99
N CYS A 74 -3.46 11.34 -1.90
CA CYS A 74 -2.44 10.35 -1.59
C CYS A 74 -1.13 11.04 -1.20
N VAL A 75 -0.74 10.91 0.07
CA VAL A 75 0.53 11.44 0.60
C VAL A 75 1.75 10.91 -0.16
N ASN A 76 1.73 9.62 -0.56
CA ASN A 76 2.86 8.99 -1.25
C ASN A 76 3.04 9.54 -2.67
N CYS A 77 1.95 9.61 -3.45
CA CYS A 77 2.02 10.21 -4.79
C CYS A 77 2.38 11.69 -4.74
N SER A 78 1.79 12.45 -3.79
CA SER A 78 2.12 13.86 -3.59
C SER A 78 3.60 14.05 -3.26
N HIS A 79 4.12 13.25 -2.32
CA HIS A 79 5.53 13.26 -1.96
C HIS A 79 6.44 12.90 -3.13
N CYS A 80 6.10 11.87 -3.92
CA CYS A 80 6.89 11.49 -5.08
C CYS A 80 6.89 12.57 -6.18
N ASN A 81 5.77 13.25 -6.38
CA ASN A 81 5.69 14.37 -7.31
C ASN A 81 6.59 15.53 -6.85
N PHE A 82 6.56 15.86 -5.56
CA PHE A 82 7.35 16.95 -4.99
C PHE A 82 8.85 16.66 -4.98
N TYR A 83 9.29 15.52 -4.43
CA TYR A 83 10.71 15.23 -4.22
C TYR A 83 11.40 14.57 -5.42
N PHE A 84 10.66 13.83 -6.25
CA PHE A 84 11.24 13.06 -7.36
C PHE A 84 10.73 13.53 -8.73
N GLY A 85 10.03 14.66 -8.80
CA GLY A 85 9.53 15.24 -10.06
C GLY A 85 8.55 14.33 -10.81
N LYS A 86 7.89 13.40 -10.12
CA LYS A 86 6.89 12.52 -10.74
C LYS A 86 5.61 13.29 -11.08
N LYS A 87 4.79 12.70 -11.94
CA LYS A 87 3.48 13.25 -12.37
C LYS A 87 2.35 12.27 -12.08
N PHE A 88 2.36 11.66 -10.89
CA PHE A 88 1.32 10.72 -10.49
C PHE A 88 0.02 11.46 -10.17
N GLN A 89 -1.11 10.84 -10.50
CA GLN A 89 -2.40 11.25 -9.95
C GLN A 89 -2.33 11.18 -8.42
N THR A 90 -2.91 12.18 -7.74
CA THR A 90 -2.89 12.26 -6.28
C THR A 90 -4.26 12.16 -5.65
N ARG A 91 -5.35 12.38 -6.40
CA ARG A 91 -6.74 12.34 -5.90
C ARG A 91 -7.28 10.92 -5.76
N GLN A 92 -6.67 10.15 -4.87
CA GLN A 92 -7.08 8.79 -4.53
C GLN A 92 -6.52 8.40 -3.15
N LYS A 93 -7.05 7.35 -2.53
CA LYS A 93 -6.45 6.79 -1.30
C LYS A 93 -5.13 6.07 -1.63
N ALA A 94 -4.21 6.06 -0.68
CA ALA A 94 -2.94 5.37 -0.84
C ALA A 94 -3.08 3.84 -1.00
N SER A 95 -4.17 3.25 -0.51
CA SER A 95 -4.49 1.83 -0.60
C SER A 95 -5.27 1.44 -1.85
N GLU A 96 -5.68 2.39 -2.68
CA GLU A 96 -6.35 2.08 -3.93
C GLU A 96 -5.35 1.56 -4.97
N TYR A 97 -5.79 0.60 -5.78
CA TYR A 97 -4.95 0.05 -6.84
C TYR A 97 -4.58 1.08 -7.93
N SER A 98 -5.36 2.16 -8.06
CA SER A 98 -5.06 3.32 -8.90
C SER A 98 -3.81 4.08 -8.45
N CYS A 99 -3.40 3.94 -7.19
CA CYS A 99 -2.23 4.59 -6.63
C CYS A 99 -0.94 4.08 -7.29
N SER A 100 -0.22 4.97 -7.97
CA SER A 100 1.03 4.61 -8.65
C SER A 100 2.13 4.20 -7.65
N CYS A 101 2.24 4.88 -6.52
CA CYS A 101 3.18 4.49 -5.47
C CYS A 101 2.86 3.11 -4.88
N TYR A 102 1.58 2.78 -4.69
CA TYR A 102 1.18 1.45 -4.21
C TYR A 102 1.64 0.35 -5.17
N ARG A 103 1.37 0.51 -6.47
CA ARG A 103 1.79 -0.44 -7.49
C ARG A 103 3.31 -0.58 -7.60
N LEU A 104 4.06 0.49 -7.35
CA LEU A 104 5.52 0.44 -7.31
C LEU A 104 6.04 -0.37 -6.12
N GLU A 105 5.46 -0.17 -4.94
CA GLU A 105 5.80 -0.95 -3.73
C GLU A 105 5.42 -2.42 -3.89
N GLU A 106 4.24 -2.70 -4.46
CA GLU A 106 3.81 -4.07 -4.80
C GLU A 106 4.80 -4.72 -5.77
N ALA A 107 5.17 -4.04 -6.86
CA ALA A 107 6.16 -4.54 -7.80
C ALA A 107 7.54 -4.76 -7.16
N ALA A 108 7.96 -3.90 -6.24
CA ALA A 108 9.22 -4.07 -5.50
C ALA A 108 9.20 -5.30 -4.61
N TYR A 109 8.10 -5.52 -3.90
CA TYR A 109 7.91 -6.72 -3.10
C TYR A 109 7.92 -8.00 -3.95
N LEU A 110 7.21 -7.99 -5.09
CA LEU A 110 7.17 -9.12 -6.01
C LEU A 110 8.58 -9.51 -6.49
N ARG A 111 9.45 -8.53 -6.80
CA ARG A 111 10.85 -8.78 -7.17
C ARG A 111 11.62 -9.51 -6.07
N THR A 112 11.59 -8.99 -4.84
CA THR A 112 12.32 -9.60 -3.70
C THR A 112 11.85 -11.01 -3.31
N ARG A 113 10.70 -11.44 -3.82
CA ARG A 113 10.11 -12.74 -3.52
C ARG A 113 10.34 -13.77 -4.63
N ASP A 114 10.35 -13.30 -5.88
CA ASP A 114 10.50 -14.18 -7.04
C ASP A 114 11.97 -14.33 -7.49
N ASP A 115 12.88 -13.52 -6.95
CA ASP A 115 14.34 -13.74 -6.93
C ASP A 115 14.73 -14.78 -5.85
#